data_AF-A0A951G063-F1
#
_entry.id   AF-A0A951G063-F1
#
_cell.length_a   1.000
_cell.length_b   1.000
_cell.length_c   1.000
_cell.angle_alpha   90.00
_cell.angle_beta   90.00
_cell.angle_gamma   90.00
#
_symmetry.space_group_name_H-M   'P 1'
#
loop_
_entity.id
_entity.type
_entity.pdbx_description
1 polymer ?
#
loop_
_entity_poly.entity_id
_entity_poly.type
_entity_poly.pdbx_seq_one_letter_code
_entity_poly.pdbx_strand_id
1 'polypeptide(L)'
;MLGVLRHSGGALEPRAPQPGVDQLYALIQGARDAGKAVELTVEGEPGTLAAGIELGLYRLLETSLASTASARPGVSLRFGPDDIELELRQDGAATPAWPLQLMRERVWLCDGDVLSRPDESEFIARLPRGSEPAFA
;
A
#
# COMPACT_ATOMS: atom_id res chain seq x y z
N MET A 1 -36.31 -1.17 4.61
CA MET A 1 -36.04 -2.62 4.63
C MET A 1 -34.75 -2.87 3.87
N LEU A 2 -33.81 -3.59 4.50
CA LEU A 2 -32.50 -3.95 3.96
C LEU A 2 -32.60 -4.79 2.68
N GLY A 3 -31.74 -4.50 1.71
CA GLY A 3 -31.37 -5.42 0.64
C GLY A 3 -29.99 -6.01 0.93
N VAL A 4 -29.97 -7.23 1.44
CA VAL A 4 -28.75 -8.00 1.75
C VAL A 4 -28.16 -8.63 0.48
N LEU A 5 -26.84 -8.57 0.44
CA LEU A 5 -25.87 -9.16 -0.50
C LEU A 5 -26.28 -10.49 -1.14
N ARG A 6 -26.03 -10.61 -2.44
CA ARG A 6 -25.62 -11.86 -3.08
C ARG A 6 -24.49 -11.55 -4.06
N HIS A 7 -23.27 -11.89 -3.71
CA HIS A 7 -22.31 -12.32 -4.72
C HIS A 7 -21.97 -13.77 -4.43
N SER A 8 -22.50 -14.63 -5.29
CA SER A 8 -22.49 -16.07 -5.23
C SER A 8 -21.06 -16.61 -5.29
N GLY A 9 -20.75 -17.58 -4.45
CA GLY A 9 -19.49 -18.33 -4.52
C GLY A 9 -19.39 -19.16 -5.81
N GLY A 10 -18.17 -19.35 -6.30
CA GLY A 10 -17.96 -20.15 -7.51
C GLY A 10 -16.54 -20.29 -8.05
N ALA A 11 -15.50 -20.21 -7.22
CA ALA A 11 -14.22 -20.91 -7.37
C ALA A 11 -13.32 -20.41 -6.23
N LEU A 12 -12.80 -21.32 -5.41
CA LEU A 12 -11.54 -21.06 -4.75
C LEU A 12 -10.51 -20.95 -5.88
N GLU A 13 -10.37 -19.75 -6.45
CA GLU A 13 -9.14 -19.43 -7.17
C GLU A 13 -8.02 -19.83 -6.19
N PRO A 14 -7.09 -20.71 -6.58
CA PRO A 14 -6.00 -21.10 -5.71
C PRO A 14 -5.42 -19.79 -5.22
N ARG A 15 -5.60 -19.49 -3.93
CA ARG A 15 -5.29 -18.19 -3.34
C ARG A 15 -3.83 -17.98 -3.70
N ALA A 16 -3.58 -17.17 -4.73
CA ALA A 16 -2.22 -16.91 -5.18
C ALA A 16 -1.45 -16.54 -3.90
N PRO A 17 -0.21 -17.03 -3.75
CA PRO A 17 0.56 -16.75 -2.55
C PRO A 17 0.42 -15.25 -2.27
N GLN A 18 0.00 -14.93 -1.04
CA GLN A 18 -0.32 -13.54 -0.72
C GLN A 18 0.89 -12.67 -1.05
N PRO A 19 0.66 -11.47 -1.60
CA PRO A 19 1.76 -10.61 -1.97
C PRO A 19 2.62 -10.25 -0.77
N GLY A 20 3.88 -10.66 -0.83
CA GLY A 20 4.93 -10.30 0.11
C GLY A 20 5.65 -9.01 -0.32
N VAL A 21 6.63 -8.59 0.48
CA VAL A 21 7.44 -7.39 0.18
C VAL A 21 8.13 -7.44 -1.19
N ASP A 22 8.57 -8.61 -1.65
CA ASP A 22 9.18 -8.79 -2.97
C ASP A 22 8.27 -8.34 -4.12
N GLN A 23 6.95 -8.43 -3.91
CA GLN A 23 5.96 -8.07 -4.91
C GLN A 23 5.69 -6.56 -4.95
N LEU A 24 6.12 -5.79 -3.94
CA LEU A 24 6.11 -4.32 -3.98
C LEU A 24 7.02 -3.79 -5.08
N TYR A 25 8.22 -4.36 -5.20
CA TYR A 25 9.16 -4.00 -6.27
C TYR A 25 8.60 -4.34 -7.64
N ALA A 26 8.00 -5.54 -7.78
CA ALA A 26 7.36 -5.95 -9.04
C ALA A 26 6.19 -5.02 -9.41
N LEU A 27 5.40 -4.57 -8.43
CA LEU A 27 4.30 -3.63 -8.63
C LEU A 27 4.80 -2.26 -9.13
N ILE A 28 5.88 -1.74 -8.55
CA ILE A 28 6.51 -0.48 -8.99
C ILE A 28 7.06 -0.64 -10.42
N GLN A 29 7.72 -1.75 -10.72
CA GLN A 29 8.23 -2.03 -12.07
C GLN A 29 7.09 -2.14 -13.08
N GLY A 30 6.00 -2.85 -12.76
CA GLY A 30 4.82 -2.92 -13.63
C GLY A 30 4.18 -1.55 -13.90
N ALA A 31 4.16 -0.66 -12.90
CA ALA A 31 3.70 0.72 -13.10
C ALA A 31 4.62 1.51 -14.05
N ARG A 32 5.95 1.32 -13.95
CA ARG A 32 6.95 1.92 -14.86
C ARG A 32 6.81 1.40 -16.27
N ASP A 33 6.64 0.09 -16.45
CA ASP A 33 6.42 -0.55 -17.74
C ASP A 33 5.12 -0.08 -18.41
N ALA A 34 4.11 0.26 -17.60
CA ALA A 34 2.87 0.91 -18.05
C ALA A 34 3.03 2.41 -18.37
N GLY A 35 4.25 2.97 -18.30
CA GLY A 35 4.57 4.34 -18.69
C GLY A 35 4.53 5.38 -17.55
N LYS A 36 4.37 4.96 -16.29
CA LYS A 36 4.41 5.89 -15.14
C LYS A 36 5.84 6.15 -14.70
N ALA A 37 6.24 7.41 -14.57
CA ALA A 37 7.55 7.77 -14.03
C ALA A 37 7.50 7.73 -12.48
N VAL A 38 7.53 6.52 -11.92
CA VAL A 38 7.54 6.28 -10.47
C VAL A 38 8.95 6.45 -9.92
N GLU A 39 9.12 7.38 -8.98
CA GLU A 39 10.33 7.50 -8.17
C GLU A 39 10.19 6.60 -6.93
N LEU A 40 11.17 5.73 -6.69
CA LEU A 40 11.16 4.82 -5.54
C LEU A 40 12.43 5.05 -4.73
N THR A 41 12.24 5.36 -3.45
CA THR A 41 13.29 5.39 -2.43
C THR A 41 13.00 4.28 -1.43
N VAL A 42 14.01 3.49 -1.09
CA VAL A 42 13.93 2.47 -0.04
C VAL A 42 15.06 2.69 0.95
N GLU A 43 14.71 2.80 2.22
CA GLU A 43 15.61 2.95 3.33
C GLU A 43 15.46 1.78 4.31
N GLY A 44 16.58 1.21 4.73
CA GLY A 44 16.59 0.03 5.61
C GLY A 44 16.30 -1.27 4.86
N GLU A 45 16.14 -2.35 5.63
CA GLU A 45 15.89 -3.69 5.11
C GLU A 45 14.49 -4.16 5.53
N PRO A 46 13.70 -4.79 4.64
CA PRO A 46 12.35 -5.25 4.95
C PRO A 46 12.26 -6.12 6.20
N GLY A 47 13.27 -6.96 6.46
CA GLY A 47 13.28 -7.94 7.56
C GLY A 47 12.06 -8.86 7.55
N THR A 48 11.74 -9.45 8.69
CA THR A 48 10.48 -10.21 8.87
C THR A 48 9.34 -9.25 9.13
N LEU A 49 8.25 -9.40 8.37
CA LEU A 49 6.99 -8.70 8.55
C LEU A 49 5.87 -9.73 8.69
N ALA A 50 4.84 -9.43 9.48
CA ALA A 50 3.65 -10.28 9.50
C ALA A 50 2.96 -10.24 8.13
N ALA A 51 2.49 -11.38 7.64
CA ALA A 51 1.87 -11.50 6.32
C ALA A 51 0.70 -10.51 6.08
N GLY A 52 -0.04 -10.16 7.15
CA GLY A 52 -1.10 -9.14 7.08
C GLY A 52 -0.57 -7.74 6.76
N ILE A 53 0.62 -7.40 7.27
CA ILE A 53 1.30 -6.13 7.02
C ILE A 53 1.86 -6.09 5.61
N GLU A 54 2.46 -7.18 5.13
CA GLU A 54 2.95 -7.27 3.75
C GLU A 54 1.81 -7.06 2.75
N LEU A 55 0.68 -7.74 2.95
CA LEU A 55 -0.50 -7.59 2.13
C LEU A 55 -1.09 -6.18 2.21
N GLY A 56 -1.15 -5.61 3.42
CA GLY A 56 -1.63 -4.25 3.64
C GLY A 56 -0.82 -3.22 2.88
N LEU A 57 0.51 -3.31 2.99
CA LEU A 57 1.47 -2.46 2.29
C LEU A 57 1.36 -2.60 0.78
N TYR A 58 1.26 -3.84 0.27
CA TYR A 58 1.03 -4.10 -1.15
C TYR A 58 -0.26 -3.44 -1.65
N ARG A 59 -1.37 -3.62 -0.92
CA ARG A 59 -2.67 -3.06 -1.33
C ARG A 59 -2.70 -1.53 -1.26
N LEU A 60 -1.97 -0.94 -0.32
CA LEU A 60 -1.78 0.51 -0.25
C LEU A 60 -1.06 1.01 -1.50
N LEU A 61 0.11 0.45 -1.82
CA LEU A 61 0.85 0.83 -3.03
C LEU A 61 0.06 0.58 -4.31
N GLU A 62 -0.63 -0.56 -4.43
CA GLU A 62 -1.41 -0.91 -5.62
C GLU A 62 -2.51 0.11 -5.87
N THR A 63 -3.23 0.48 -4.81
CA THR A 63 -4.31 1.46 -4.87
C THR A 63 -3.78 2.84 -5.26
N SER A 64 -2.69 3.27 -4.64
CA SER A 64 -2.07 4.56 -4.92
C SER A 64 -1.59 4.65 -6.36
N LEU A 65 -0.83 3.64 -6.82
CA LEU A 65 -0.33 3.59 -8.19
C LEU A 65 -1.47 3.54 -9.19
N ALA A 66 -2.55 2.78 -8.96
CA ALA A 66 -3.71 2.72 -9.85
C ALA A 66 -4.39 4.09 -10.01
N SER A 67 -4.46 4.89 -8.95
CA SER A 67 -5.08 6.23 -8.97
C SER A 67 -4.25 7.32 -9.67
N THR A 68 -2.94 7.08 -9.86
CA THR A 68 -2.00 8.10 -10.35
C THR A 68 -1.97 8.14 -11.90
N ALA A 69 -3.05 8.60 -12.53
CA ALA A 69 -3.23 8.51 -13.99
C ALA A 69 -2.24 9.36 -14.82
N SER A 70 -1.74 10.50 -14.29
CA SER A 70 -0.94 11.46 -15.08
C SER A 70 0.24 12.09 -14.34
N ALA A 71 0.57 11.62 -13.14
CA ALA A 71 1.61 12.23 -12.31
C ALA A 71 2.85 11.33 -12.19
N ARG A 72 3.93 11.90 -11.67
CA ARG A 72 5.15 11.18 -11.28
C ARG A 72 5.05 10.87 -9.77
N PRO A 73 4.51 9.71 -9.38
CA PRO A 73 4.40 9.41 -7.95
C PRO A 73 5.80 9.16 -7.39
N GLY A 74 6.11 9.84 -6.29
CA GLY A 74 7.18 9.45 -5.37
C GLY A 74 6.64 8.43 -4.38
N VAL A 75 7.40 7.35 -4.19
CA VAL A 75 7.15 6.33 -3.19
C VAL A 75 8.41 6.22 -2.34
N SER A 76 8.30 6.48 -1.04
CA SER A 76 9.37 6.21 -0.08
C SER A 76 8.92 5.12 0.88
N LEU A 77 9.75 4.10 1.04
CA LEU A 77 9.59 3.03 2.02
C LEU A 77 10.75 3.08 2.99
N ARG A 78 10.47 3.38 4.25
CA ARG A 78 11.48 3.34 5.32
C ARG A 78 11.16 2.20 6.28
N PHE A 79 11.99 1.17 6.25
CA PHE A 79 11.90 0.02 7.13
C PHE A 79 12.68 0.29 8.42
N GLY A 80 11.94 0.67 9.47
CA GLY A 80 12.46 0.84 10.81
C GLY A 80 12.52 -0.48 11.59
N PRO A 81 13.08 -0.45 12.81
CA PRO A 81 13.14 -1.61 13.70
C PRO A 81 11.76 -2.05 14.19
N ASP A 82 10.81 -1.12 14.35
CA ASP A 82 9.49 -1.37 14.94
C ASP A 82 8.32 -1.12 13.96
N ASP A 83 8.56 -0.28 12.96
CA ASP A 83 7.56 0.19 12.01
C ASP A 83 8.08 0.31 10.58
N ILE A 84 7.14 0.41 9.64
CA ILE A 84 7.36 0.75 8.25
C ILE A 84 6.67 2.08 8.00
N GLU A 85 7.42 3.06 7.50
CA GLU A 85 6.85 4.31 7.03
C GLU A 85 6.74 4.27 5.50
N LEU A 86 5.53 4.50 5.02
CA LEU A 86 5.20 4.69 3.61
C LEU A 86 4.86 6.15 3.39
N GLU A 87 5.68 6.82 2.58
CA GLU A 87 5.38 8.14 2.06
C GLU A 87 5.04 8.03 0.57
N LEU A 88 3.94 8.67 0.20
CA LEU A 88 3.51 8.84 -1.17
C LEU A 88 3.48 10.33 -1.46
N ARG A 89 4.00 10.69 -2.63
CA ARG A 89 4.08 12.06 -3.11
C ARG A 89 3.60 12.13 -4.54
N GLN A 90 2.86 13.15 -4.92
CA GLN A 90 2.39 13.33 -6.29
C GLN A 90 2.80 14.69 -6.84
N ASP A 91 3.91 14.73 -7.58
CA ASP A 91 4.37 15.97 -8.21
C ASP A 91 3.54 16.39 -9.41
N GLY A 92 3.28 17.71 -9.51
CA GLY A 92 2.80 18.35 -10.73
C GLY A 92 1.34 18.05 -11.11
N ALA A 93 0.56 17.45 -10.21
CA ALA A 93 -0.86 17.25 -10.44
C ALA A 93 -1.68 18.47 -10.01
N ALA A 94 -2.59 18.94 -10.86
CA ALA A 94 -3.51 20.03 -10.54
C ALA A 94 -4.50 19.65 -9.41
N THR A 95 -4.81 18.36 -9.28
CA THR A 95 -5.56 17.76 -8.18
C THR A 95 -5.13 16.30 -8.08
N PRO A 96 -4.31 15.93 -7.10
CA PRO A 96 -3.99 14.54 -6.84
C PRO A 96 -5.21 13.77 -6.34
N ALA A 97 -5.52 12.70 -7.05
CA ALA A 97 -6.77 11.94 -6.91
C ALA A 97 -6.56 10.65 -6.12
N TRP A 98 -5.76 10.70 -5.06
CA TRP A 98 -5.62 9.54 -4.21
C TRP A 98 -6.94 9.21 -3.53
N PRO A 99 -7.33 7.93 -3.46
CA PRO A 99 -8.54 7.51 -2.77
C PRO A 99 -8.26 7.49 -1.25
N LEU A 100 -8.06 8.68 -0.66
CA LEU A 100 -7.58 8.87 0.71
C LEU A 100 -8.39 8.08 1.73
N GLN A 101 -9.72 8.03 1.59
CA GLN A 101 -10.58 7.28 2.50
C GLN A 101 -10.27 5.78 2.48
N LEU A 102 -10.09 5.21 1.29
CA LEU A 102 -9.77 3.80 1.10
C LEU A 102 -8.34 3.48 1.58
N MET A 103 -7.39 4.40 1.35
CA MET A 103 -6.02 4.25 1.85
C MET A 103 -5.99 4.30 3.39
N ARG A 104 -6.70 5.23 4.01
CA ARG A 104 -6.84 5.32 5.47
C ARG A 104 -7.46 4.07 6.08
N GLU A 105 -8.48 3.51 5.45
CA GLU A 105 -9.11 2.26 5.90
C GLU A 105 -8.09 1.10 5.91
N ARG A 106 -7.23 1.01 4.88
CA ARG A 106 -6.19 -0.03 4.82
C ARG A 106 -5.10 0.14 5.85
N VAL A 107 -4.66 1.38 6.10
CA VAL A 107 -3.71 1.67 7.18
C VAL A 107 -4.29 1.22 8.52
N TRP A 108 -5.56 1.54 8.77
CA TRP A 108 -6.26 1.14 9.99
C TRP A 108 -6.42 -0.39 10.13
N LEU A 109 -6.71 -1.11 9.04
CA LEU A 109 -6.78 -2.57 9.03
C LEU A 109 -5.45 -3.26 9.38
N CYS A 110 -4.34 -2.53 9.33
CA CYS A 110 -3.01 -3.01 9.67
C CYS A 110 -2.54 -2.53 11.06
N ASP A 111 -3.45 -2.00 11.89
CA ASP A 111 -3.12 -1.35 13.17
C ASP A 111 -2.10 -0.20 13.00
N GLY A 112 -2.10 0.45 11.84
CA GLY A 112 -1.22 1.56 11.52
C GLY A 112 -1.85 2.94 11.75
N ASP A 113 -1.00 3.96 11.68
CA ASP A 113 -1.35 5.36 11.85
C ASP A 113 -1.12 6.15 10.55
N VAL A 114 -1.94 7.17 10.31
CA VAL A 114 -1.66 8.19 9.28
C VAL A 114 -1.10 9.41 9.99
N LEU A 115 0.14 9.77 9.67
CA LEU A 115 0.91 10.78 10.42
C LEU A 115 0.53 12.25 10.10
N SER A 116 -0.27 12.48 9.04
CA SER A 116 -0.60 13.80 8.45
C SER A 116 0.62 14.43 7.76
N ARG A 117 0.54 14.91 6.51
CA ARG A 117 -0.36 15.95 5.99
C ARG A 117 -0.98 15.55 4.65
N PRO A 118 -2.31 15.55 4.50
CA PRO A 118 -2.91 15.68 3.19
C PRO A 118 -2.95 17.18 2.83
N ASP A 119 -1.82 17.77 2.44
CA ASP A 119 -1.92 18.58 1.23
C ASP A 119 -2.24 17.58 0.11
N GLU A 120 -3.02 17.95 -0.90
CA GLU A 120 -3.52 16.94 -1.84
C GLU A 120 -2.34 16.08 -2.40
N SER A 121 -1.11 16.60 -2.40
CA SER A 121 0.09 16.01 -3.01
C SER A 121 0.93 15.09 -2.11
N GLU A 122 0.65 14.94 -0.80
CA GLU A 122 1.46 14.12 0.13
C GLU A 122 0.60 13.23 1.05
N PHE A 123 1.03 11.98 1.26
CA PHE A 123 0.37 11.01 2.14
C PHE A 123 1.41 10.17 2.87
N ILE A 124 1.37 10.20 4.20
CA ILE A 124 2.32 9.48 5.06
C ILE A 124 1.56 8.52 5.96
N ALA A 125 1.90 7.24 5.88
CA ALA A 125 1.39 6.17 6.72
C ALA A 125 2.52 5.47 7.45
N ARG A 126 2.25 5.07 8.70
CA ARG A 126 3.14 4.25 9.51
C ARG A 126 2.44 2.98 9.88
N LEU A 127 3.01 1.84 9.50
CA LEU A 127 2.50 0.51 9.80
C LEU A 127 3.41 -0.16 10.83
N PRO A 128 2.87 -0.86 11.85
CA PRO A 128 3.71 -1.72 12.67
C PRO A 128 4.27 -2.85 11.81
N ARG A 129 5.39 -3.44 12.21
CA ARG A 129 5.93 -4.65 11.53
C ARG A 129 5.02 -5.87 11.68
N GLY A 130 4.07 -5.80 12.62
CA GLY A 130 3.22 -6.89 13.02
C GLY A 130 4.01 -7.92 13.83
N SER A 131 3.34 -8.60 14.74
CA SER A 131 3.88 -9.83 15.32
C SER A 131 3.50 -10.96 14.37
N GLU A 132 4.45 -11.83 13.96
CA GLU A 132 4.00 -13.15 13.51
C GLU A 132 3.20 -13.76 14.68
N PRO A 133 2.02 -14.36 14.44
CA PRO A 133 1.46 -15.22 15.47
C PRO A 133 2.55 -16.23 15.79
N ALA A 134 3.03 -16.23 17.03
CA ALA A 134 3.87 -17.31 17.52
C ALA A 134 3.04 -18.58 17.33
N PHE A 135 3.33 -19.34 16.28
CA PHE A 135 2.73 -20.65 16.08
C PHE A 135 3.24 -21.50 17.25
N ALA A 136 2.40 -21.59 18.28
CA ALA A 136 2.51 -22.52 19.40
C ALA A 136 1.87 -23.86 19.01
#